data_AF-A0A4W5KQJ7-F1
#
_entry.id   AF-A0A4W5KQJ7-F1
#
_cell.length_a   1.000
_cell.length_b   1.000
_cell.length_c   1.000
_cell.angle_alpha   90.00
_cell.angle_beta   90.00
_cell.angle_gamma   90.00
#
_symmetry.space_group_name_H-M   'P 1'
#
loop_
_entity.id
_entity.type
_entity.pdbx_description
1 polymer ?
#
loop_
_entity_poly.entity_id
_entity_poly.type
_entity_poly.pdbx_seq_one_letter_code
_entity_poly.pdbx_strand_id
1 'polypeptide(L)' 'MLISPLADRNQKELCSVLCDVLEEQSHRELFALELGSGTGQHVVNFAMAMPFITWQPSDIKEESRDRWALLGPITVYIWP' A
#
# COMPACT_ATOMS: atom_id res chain seq x y z
N MET A 1 -4.25 -17.40 3.43
CA MET A 1 -4.15 -16.03 2.88
C MET A 1 -5.54 -15.43 2.79
N LEU A 2 -5.75 -14.26 3.40
CA LEU A 2 -7.02 -13.52 3.32
C LEU A 2 -6.99 -12.60 2.08
N ILE A 3 -7.92 -12.79 1.15
CA ILE A 3 -8.07 -11.97 -0.07
C ILE A 3 -9.44 -11.30 0.00
N SER A 4 -9.48 -9.99 -0.27
CA SER A 4 -10.73 -9.24 -0.42
C SER A 4 -11.07 -9.13 -1.92
N PRO A 5 -12.17 -9.74 -2.41
CA PRO A 5 -12.54 -9.69 -3.83
C PRO A 5 -12.79 -8.28 -4.34
N LEU A 6 -13.29 -7.39 -3.46
CA LEU A 6 -13.52 -5.98 -3.82
C LEU A 6 -12.20 -5.24 -3.99
N ALA A 7 -11.23 -5.47 -3.09
CA ALA A 7 -9.91 -4.86 -3.20
C ALA A 7 -9.18 -5.35 -4.46
N ASP A 8 -9.28 -6.64 -4.76
CA ASP A 8 -8.64 -7.22 -5.94
C ASP A 8 -9.20 -6.64 -7.26
N ARG A 9 -10.52 -6.42 -7.31
CA ARG A 9 -11.22 -5.88 -8.49
C ARG A 9 -10.82 -4.46 -8.83
N ASN A 10 -10.56 -3.60 -7.84
CA ASN A 10 -10.35 -2.16 -8.06
C ASN A 10 -8.92 -1.66 -7.77
N GLN A 11 -7.99 -2.53 -7.36
CA GLN A 11 -6.62 -2.13 -7.00
C GLN A 11 -5.86 -1.47 -8.16
N LYS A 12 -6.08 -1.90 -9.40
CA LYS A 12 -5.33 -1.42 -10.57
C LYS A 12 -5.77 -0.02 -10.97
N GLU A 13 -7.08 0.20 -11.07
CA GLU A 13 -7.67 1.49 -11.41
C GLU A 13 -7.32 2.54 -10.35
N LEU A 14 -7.44 2.21 -9.05
CA LEU A 14 -7.05 3.11 -7.98
C LEU A 14 -5.55 3.44 -8.02
N CYS A 15 -4.70 2.44 -8.28
CA CYS A 15 -3.27 2.66 -8.39
C CYS A 15 -2.93 3.58 -9.56
N SER A 16 -3.59 3.43 -10.71
CA SER A 16 -3.37 4.29 -11.87
C SER A 16 -3.68 5.75 -11.54
N VAL A 17 -4.85 6.01 -10.95
CA VAL A 17 -5.25 7.36 -10.57
C VAL A 17 -4.28 7.97 -9.56
N LEU A 18 -3.82 7.19 -8.58
CA LEU A 18 -2.83 7.67 -7.61
C LEU A 18 -1.48 7.97 -8.26
N CYS A 19 -1.01 7.12 -9.17
CA CYS A 19 0.22 7.38 -9.93
C CYS A 19 0.11 8.69 -10.70
N ASP A 20 -0.98 8.89 -11.44
CA ASP A 20 -1.17 10.11 -12.25
C ASP A 20 -1.19 11.38 -11.39
N VAL A 21 -1.81 11.33 -10.21
CA VAL A 21 -1.88 12.48 -9.29
C VAL A 21 -0.55 12.77 -8.60
N LEU A 22 0.28 11.74 -8.36
CA LEU A 22 1.51 11.85 -7.57
C LEU A 22 2.79 11.84 -8.42
N GLU A 23 2.70 11.65 -9.73
CA GLU A 23 3.84 11.57 -10.65
C GLU A 23 4.75 12.81 -10.54
N GLU A 24 4.18 14.02 -10.49
CA GLU A 24 4.96 15.25 -10.36
C GLU A 24 5.73 15.33 -9.04
N GLN A 25 5.32 14.58 -8.01
CA GLN A 25 5.98 14.51 -6.71
C GLN A 25 7.01 13.39 -6.60
N SER A 26 7.20 12.58 -7.66
CA SER A 26 8.13 11.43 -7.69
C SER A 26 9.59 11.76 -7.38
N HIS A 27 9.97 13.03 -7.47
CA HIS A 27 11.30 13.54 -7.13
C HIS A 27 11.53 13.68 -5.61
N ARG A 28 10.55 13.36 -4.77
CA ARG A 28 10.58 13.49 -3.31
C ARG A 28 10.23 12.18 -2.64
N GLU A 29 10.82 11.93 -1.48
CA GLU A 29 10.33 10.90 -0.57
C GLU A 29 9.08 11.41 0.15
N LEU A 30 8.01 10.62 0.09
CA LEU A 30 6.73 10.94 0.72
C LEU A 30 6.34 9.88 1.74
N PHE A 31 5.40 10.24 2.61
CA PHE A 31 4.77 9.33 3.56
C PHE A 31 3.25 9.40 3.39
N ALA A 32 2.60 8.26 3.28
CA ALA A 32 1.16 8.14 3.08
C ALA A 32 0.55 7.18 4.11
N LEU A 33 -0.56 7.58 4.72
CA LEU A 33 -1.37 6.73 5.59
C LEU A 33 -2.59 6.25 4.80
N GLU A 34 -2.73 4.94 4.62
CA GLU A 34 -3.96 4.35 4.10
C GLU A 34 -4.95 4.14 5.25
N LEU A 35 -6.12 4.75 5.15
CA LEU A 35 -7.20 4.58 6.11
C LEU A 35 -8.13 3.43 5.65
N GLY A 36 -8.50 2.56 6.58
CA GLY A 36 -9.39 1.43 6.29
C GLY A 36 -8.69 0.32 5.48
N SER A 37 -7.42 0.07 5.77
CA SER A 37 -6.55 -0.84 5.01
C SER A 37 -7.07 -2.28 4.89
N GLY A 38 -7.94 -2.73 5.79
CA GLY A 38 -8.56 -4.06 5.71
C GLY A 38 -7.53 -5.20 5.62
N THR A 39 -7.39 -5.82 4.45
CA THR A 39 -6.44 -6.93 4.18
C THR A 39 -5.04 -6.45 3.73
N GLY A 40 -4.86 -5.13 3.55
CA GLY A 40 -3.62 -4.52 3.07
C GLY A 40 -3.30 -4.77 1.59
N GLN A 41 -4.26 -5.24 0.79
CA GLN A 41 -4.02 -5.57 -0.62
C GLN A 41 -3.65 -4.35 -1.47
N HIS A 42 -4.31 -3.22 -1.21
CA HIS A 42 -4.08 -1.94 -1.88
C HIS A 42 -2.71 -1.35 -1.54
N VAL A 43 -2.37 -1.21 -0.25
CA VAL A 43 -1.02 -0.78 0.18
C VAL A 43 0.10 -1.54 -0.50
N VAL A 44 0.01 -2.88 -0.60
CA VAL A 44 1.07 -3.66 -1.26
C VAL A 44 1.16 -3.30 -2.75
N ASN A 45 0.03 -3.17 -3.43
CA ASN A 45 -0.01 -2.79 -4.84
C ASN A 45 0.53 -1.36 -5.06
N PHE A 46 0.16 -0.42 -4.20
CA PHE A 46 0.59 0.98 -4.29
C PHE A 46 2.07 1.15 -3.99
N ALA A 47 2.60 0.45 -2.97
CA ALA A 47 4.01 0.52 -2.62
C ALA A 47 4.92 -0.05 -3.71
N MET A 48 4.45 -1.05 -4.47
CA MET A 48 5.18 -1.55 -5.64
C MET A 48 5.19 -0.55 -6.81
N ALA A 49 4.10 0.19 -7.02
CA ALA A 49 3.97 1.13 -8.13
C ALA A 49 4.63 2.50 -7.85
N MET A 50 4.64 2.92 -6.59
CA MET A 50 5.14 4.23 -6.15
C MET A 50 6.19 4.05 -5.04
N PRO A 51 7.40 3.56 -5.38
CA PRO A 51 8.44 3.24 -4.39
C PRO A 51 8.98 4.47 -3.64
N PHE A 52 8.77 5.68 -4.19
CA PHE A 52 9.11 6.95 -3.55
C PHE A 52 8.16 7.34 -2.39
N ILE A 53 7.12 6.55 -2.15
CA ILE A 53 6.15 6.76 -1.08
C ILE A 53 6.27 5.63 -0.05
N THR A 54 6.48 6.00 1.21
CA THR A 54 6.32 5.10 2.35
C THR A 54 4.84 4.99 2.72
N TRP A 55 4.26 3.80 2.55
CA TRP A 55 2.86 3.52 2.88
C TRP A 55 2.72 2.96 4.29
N GLN A 56 1.85 3.56 5.09
CA GLN A 56 1.48 3.09 6.41
C GLN A 56 0.01 2.62 6.37
N PRO A 57 -0.28 1.33 6.60
CA PRO A 57 -1.65 0.88 6.75
C PRO A 57 -2.21 1.26 8.14
N SER A 58 -3.47 1.68 8.22
CA SER A 58 -4.14 1.95 9.50
C SER A 58 -4.59 0.68 10.23
N ASP A 59 -5.00 -0.34 9.47
CA ASP A 59 -5.65 -1.53 10.02
C ASP A 59 -4.65 -2.69 10.13
N ILE A 60 -3.94 -2.77 11.26
CA ILE A 60 -3.01 -3.85 11.55
C ILE A 60 -3.76 -5.01 12.20
N LYS A 61 -4.22 -5.97 11.39
CA LYS A 61 -4.70 -7.27 11.89
C LYS A 61 -3.55 -8.27 11.97
N GLU A 62 -3.46 -9.04 13.05
CA GLU A 62 -2.40 -10.06 13.23
C GLU A 62 -2.29 -11.01 12.02
N GLU A 63 -3.43 -11.42 11.47
CA GLU A 63 -3.53 -12.31 10.30
C GLU A 63 -2.94 -11.73 9.01
N SER A 64 -2.73 -10.41 8.95
CA SER A 64 -2.17 -9.70 7.80
C SER A 64 -0.67 -9.40 7.96
N ARG A 65 -0.10 -9.58 9.15
CA ARG A 65 1.32 -9.28 9.46
C ARG A 65 2.30 -10.08 8.60
N ASP A 66 2.04 -11.37 8.39
CA ASP A 66 2.94 -12.25 7.62
C ASP A 66 3.09 -11.82 6.16
N ARG A 67 2.06 -11.18 5.59
CA ARG A 67 2.07 -10.71 4.20
C ARG A 67 2.93 -9.45 4.02
N TRP A 68 3.08 -8.65 5.07
CA TRP A 68 3.82 -7.39 5.03
C TRP A 68 5.31 -7.59 5.32
N ALA A 69 5.65 -8.58 6.15
CA ALA A 69 7.04 -8.93 6.47
C ALA A 69 7.83 -9.47 5.26
N LEU A 70 7.15 -10.01 4.24
CA LEU A 70 7.77 -10.60 3.05
C LEU A 70 8.20 -9.57 1.99
N LEU A 71 7.89 -8.28 2.17
CA LEU A 71 8.05 -7.27 1.11
C LEU A 71 9.44 -6.60 1.05
N GLY A 72 10.41 -6.94 1.90
CA GLY A 72 11.76 -6.36 1.82
C GLY A 72 11.72 -4.81 1.85
N PRO A 73 12.68 -4.08 1.23
CA PRO A 73 12.69 -2.61 1.21
C PRO A 73 11.63 -2.02 0.26
N ILE A 74 10.49 -2.69 0.08
CA ILE A 74 9.29 -2.05 -0.47
C ILE A 74 8.70 -1.25 0.68
N THR A 75 8.55 0.04 0.46
CA THR A 75 8.36 1.09 1.44
C THR A 75 6.99 1.00 2.14
N VAL A 76 6.80 -0.03 2.97
CA VAL A 76 5.62 -0.20 3.84
C VAL A 76 6.10 -0.11 5.28
N TYR A 77 5.63 0.91 6.00
CA TYR A 77 6.01 1.14 7.39
C TYR A 77 4.88 0.70 8.33
N ILE A 78 5.19 -0.21 9.24
CA ILE A 78 4.27 -0.67 10.29
C ILE A 78 4.73 -0.02 11.59
N TRP A 79 3.89 0.80 12.22
CA TRP A 79 4.20 1.37 13.53
C TRP A 79 4.16 0.25 14.59
N PRO A 80 5.09 0.22 15.57
CA PRO A 80 5.06 -0.75 16.66
C PRO A 80 3.85 -0.59 17.60
#